data_AF-A0A3S0DMF1-F1
#
_entry.id   AF-A0A3S0DMF1-F1
#
_cell.length_a   1.000
_cell.length_b   1.000
_cell.length_c   1.000
_cell.angle_alpha   90.00
_cell.angle_beta   90.00
_cell.angle_gamma   90.00
#
_symmetry.space_group_name_H-M   'P 1'
#
loop_
_entity.id
_entity.type
_entity.pdbx_description
1 polymer ?
#
loop_
_entity_poly.entity_id
_entity_poly.type
_entity_poly.pdbx_seq_one_letter_code
_entity_poly.pdbx_strand_id
1 'polypeptide(L)' 'MTSGSRDDGPGLSASESRHTSDKRPVFILDNRIDSKELFSAGREVTIAHGEDIYRLRLTSQNKLILTK' A
#
# COMPACT_ATOMS: atom_id res chain seq x y z
N MET A 1 54.98 -6.54 -18.54
CA MET A 1 53.94 -6.95 -17.58
C MET A 1 53.42 -5.69 -16.91
N THR A 2 52.27 -5.16 -17.33
CA THR A 2 51.63 -4.02 -16.67
C THR A 2 50.24 -4.45 -16.26
N SER A 3 50.05 -4.55 -14.95
CA SER A 3 48.80 -4.93 -14.32
C SER A 3 47.84 -3.73 -14.40
N GLY A 4 46.87 -3.81 -15.31
CA GLY A 4 45.78 -2.84 -15.40
C GLY A 4 44.57 -3.35 -14.62
N SER A 5 44.46 -2.97 -13.36
CA SER A 5 43.23 -3.08 -12.57
C SER A 5 42.12 -2.21 -13.18
N ARG A 6 41.05 -2.85 -13.66
CA ARG A 6 39.73 -2.27 -14.04
C ARG A 6 38.75 -3.46 -13.97
N ASP A 7 37.58 -3.45 -13.37
CA ASP A 7 36.63 -2.39 -13.06
C ASP A 7 35.61 -3.02 -12.10
N ASP A 8 35.30 -2.33 -11.01
CA ASP A 8 34.19 -2.66 -10.12
C ASP A 8 32.86 -2.41 -10.86
N GLY A 9 32.17 -3.50 -11.24
CA GLY A 9 30.80 -3.44 -11.76
C GLY A 9 29.77 -3.55 -10.62
N PRO A 10 28.90 -2.55 -10.39
CA PRO A 10 28.01 -2.50 -9.24
C PRO A 10 26.84 -3.49 -9.36
N GLY A 11 26.44 -4.04 -8.20
CA GLY A 11 25.34 -4.98 -8.02
C GLY A 11 24.03 -4.49 -8.63
N LEU A 12 23.45 -5.36 -9.45
CA LEU A 12 22.23 -5.11 -10.20
C LEU A 12 21.02 -5.09 -9.26
N SER A 13 20.48 -3.88 -9.08
CA SER A 13 19.04 -3.60 -9.01
C SER A 13 18.22 -4.43 -8.03
N ALA A 14 18.36 -4.11 -6.74
CA ALA A 14 17.22 -4.23 -5.82
C ALA A 14 16.20 -3.14 -6.20
N SER A 15 15.43 -3.41 -7.26
CA SER A 15 14.19 -2.70 -7.58
C SER A 15 13.12 -3.09 -6.56
N GLU A 16 13.38 -2.86 -5.28
CA GLU A 16 12.36 -2.96 -4.26
C GLU A 16 11.60 -1.64 -4.26
N SER A 17 10.67 -1.57 -5.21
CA SER A 17 9.41 -0.85 -5.16
C SER A 17 9.25 -0.04 -3.88
N ARG A 18 9.77 1.19 -3.92
CA ARG A 18 9.58 2.18 -2.87
C ARG A 18 8.10 2.49 -2.89
N HIS A 19 7.31 1.71 -2.14
CA HIS A 19 5.89 1.95 -1.87
C HIS A 19 5.86 3.22 -1.00
N THR A 20 6.08 4.36 -1.66
CA THR A 20 5.91 5.67 -1.09
C THR A 20 4.48 5.71 -0.59
N SER A 21 4.31 5.87 0.73
CA SER A 21 3.00 5.98 1.37
C SER A 21 2.14 6.97 0.58
N ASP A 22 1.24 6.44 -0.24
CA ASP A 22 0.32 7.22 -1.05
C ASP A 22 -0.72 7.79 -0.08
N LYS A 23 -0.44 8.99 0.43
CA LYS A 23 -1.34 9.70 1.34
C LYS A 23 -2.49 10.25 0.51
N ARG A 24 -3.52 9.44 0.34
CA ARG A 24 -4.74 9.82 -0.35
C ARG A 24 -5.73 10.46 0.64
N PRO A 25 -6.27 11.65 0.33
CA PRO A 25 -7.37 12.22 1.12
C PRO A 25 -8.66 11.40 0.90
N VAL A 26 -9.40 11.15 1.97
CA VAL A 26 -10.74 10.55 1.93
C VAL A 26 -11.72 11.55 2.50
N PHE A 27 -12.74 11.90 1.74
CA PHE A 27 -13.78 12.84 2.18
C PHE A 27 -14.90 12.08 2.88
N ILE A 28 -15.29 12.58 4.06
CA ILE A 28 -16.47 12.11 4.78
C ILE A 28 -17.57 13.14 4.55
N LEU A 29 -18.65 12.75 3.89
CA LEU A 29 -19.86 13.57 3.70
C LEU A 29 -21.01 12.93 4.47
N ASP A 30 -21.70 13.69 5.31
CA ASP A 30 -22.87 13.20 6.06
C ASP A 30 -22.57 11.93 6.90
N ASN A 31 -21.38 11.87 7.51
CA ASN A 31 -20.89 10.69 8.23
C ASN A 31 -20.81 9.42 7.35
N ARG A 32 -20.70 9.59 6.04
CA ARG A 32 -20.61 8.53 5.04
C ARG A 32 -19.36 8.70 4.20
N ILE A 33 -18.75 7.57 3.85
CA ILE A 33 -17.62 7.48 2.92
C ILE A 33 -18.05 6.56 1.78
N ASP A 34 -17.69 6.92 0.55
CA ASP A 34 -17.93 6.06 -0.60
C ASP A 34 -16.91 4.92 -0.63
N SER A 35 -17.38 3.67 -0.65
CA SER A 35 -16.47 2.51 -0.64
C SER A 35 -15.58 2.49 -1.89
N LYS A 36 -16.04 3.01 -3.03
CA LYS A 36 -15.22 3.13 -4.24
C LYS A 36 -14.02 4.03 -4.03
N GLU A 37 -14.18 5.15 -3.34
CA GLU A 37 -13.10 6.08 -3.00
C GLU A 37 -12.08 5.41 -2.07
N LEU A 38 -12.60 4.73 -1.04
CA LEU A 38 -11.80 4.02 -0.04
C LEU A 38 -10.98 2.86 -0.65
N PHE A 39 -11.56 2.11 -1.58
CA PHE A 39 -10.95 0.95 -2.25
C PHE A 39 -10.38 1.26 -3.64
N SER A 40 -10.19 2.54 -3.98
CA SER A 40 -9.67 2.89 -5.31
C SER A 40 -8.17 2.58 -5.48
N ALA A 41 -7.40 2.47 -4.38
CA ALA A 41 -6.02 2.00 -4.41
C ALA A 41 -5.89 0.46 -4.31
N GLY A 42 -6.93 -0.24 -3.84
CA GLY A 42 -6.91 -1.68 -3.59
C GLY A 42 -8.19 -2.16 -2.93
N ARG A 43 -8.38 -3.47 -2.79
CA ARG A 43 -9.63 -4.06 -2.23
C ARG A 43 -9.60 -4.27 -0.71
N GLU A 44 -8.61 -3.71 -0.04
CA GLU A 44 -8.39 -3.84 1.40
C GLU A 44 -7.86 -2.53 1.98
N VAL A 45 -8.35 -2.15 3.15
CA VAL A 45 -7.88 -1.00 3.93
C VAL A 45 -7.67 -1.43 5.38
N THR A 46 -6.52 -1.07 5.92
CA THR A 46 -6.19 -1.29 7.32
C THR A 46 -6.59 -0.07 8.14
N ILE A 47 -7.39 -0.28 9.18
CA ILE A 47 -7.86 0.74 10.11
C ILE A 47 -7.18 0.46 11.46
N ALA A 48 -6.24 1.32 11.85
CA ALA A 48 -5.69 1.30 13.20
C ALA A 48 -6.69 1.97 14.15
N HIS A 49 -7.12 1.24 15.18
CA HIS A 49 -8.03 1.73 16.20
C HIS A 49 -7.45 1.42 17.58
N GLY A 50 -6.82 2.43 18.19
CA GLY A 50 -6.06 2.25 19.42
C GLY A 50 -4.84 1.37 19.20
N GLU A 51 -4.75 0.27 19.95
CA GLU A 51 -3.71 -0.76 19.81
C GLU A 51 -4.11 -1.87 18.84
N ASP A 52 -5.38 -1.90 18.45
CA ASP A 52 -5.93 -2.91 17.56
C ASP A 52 -5.84 -2.47 16.10
N ILE A 53 -5.62 -3.46 15.25
CA ILE A 53 -5.62 -3.30 13.81
C ILE A 53 -6.87 -4.01 13.30
N TYR A 54 -7.65 -3.30 12.50
CA TYR A 54 -8.79 -3.86 11.78
C TYR A 54 -8.49 -3.81 10.28
N ARG A 55 -9.04 -4.76 9.53
CA ARG A 55 -8.94 -4.82 8.07
C ARG A 55 -10.34 -4.78 7.50
N LEU A 56 -10.65 -3.71 6.78
CA LEU A 56 -11.85 -3.60 5.98
C LEU A 56 -11.54 -4.11 4.58
N ARG A 57 -12.26 -5.14 4.12
CA ARG A 57 -12.07 -5.73 2.80
C ARG A 57 -13.36 -5.69 1.99
N LEU A 58 -13.23 -5.39 0.70
CA LEU A 58 -14.30 -5.51 -0.27
C LEU A 58 -14.32 -6.93 -0.85
N THR A 59 -15.44 -7.63 -0.67
CA THR A 59 -15.65 -8.96 -1.25
C THR A 59 -16.15 -8.84 -2.69
N SER A 60 -16.00 -9.90 -3.49
CA SER A 60 -16.51 -9.96 -4.87
C SER A 60 -18.03 -9.85 -4.97
N GLN A 61 -18.77 -9.95 -3.85
CA GLN A 61 -20.22 -9.74 -3.77
C GLN A 61 -20.57 -8.26 -3.49
N ASN A 62 -19.61 -7.34 -3.64
CA ASN A 62 -19.74 -5.93 -3.27
C ASN A 62 -20.07 -5.68 -1.78
N LYS A 63 -19.92 -6.69 -0.92
CA LYS A 63 -20.08 -6.55 0.53
C LYS A 63 -18.77 -6.19 1.19
N LEU A 64 -18.84 -5.35 2.20
CA LEU A 64 -17.72 -4.97 3.06
C LEU A 64 -17.65 -5.94 4.24
N ILE A 65 -16.47 -6.47 4.52
CA ILE A 65 -16.20 -7.25 5.72
C ILE A 65 -15.16 -6.51 6.56
N LEU A 66 -15.40 -6.40 7.86
CA LEU A 66 -14.42 -5.91 8.81
C LEU A 66 -13.90 -7.12 9.59
N THR A 67 -12.59 -7.33 9.53
CA THR A 67 -11.90 -8.33 10.34
C THR A 67 -10.96 -7.62 11.31
N LYS A 68 -10.63 -8.29 12.41
CA LYS A 68 -9.53 -7.92 13.28
C LYS A 68 -8.27 -8.62 12.77
#